data_AF-A0A8J5IKV9-F1
#
_entry.id   AF-A0A8J5IKV9-F1
#
_cell.length_a   1.000
_cell.length_b   1.000
_cell.length_c   1.000
_cell.angle_alpha   90.00
_cell.angle_beta   90.00
_cell.angle_gamma   90.00
#
_symmetry.space_group_name_H-M   'P 1'
#
loop_
_entity.id
_entity.type
_entity.pdbx_description
1 polymer ?
#
loop_
_entity_poly.entity_id
_entity_poly.type
_entity_poly.pdbx_seq_one_letter_code
_entity_poly.pdbx_strand_id
1 'polypeptide(L)' 'CVFLVGDSCSVNQRLARLIEVPLVGCSSHRLNLAVRGLLAEYEDELDQVQQMMVKLRTLNQAAKLRYVMFCVVIFVYIIY' A
#
# COMPACT_ATOMS: atom_id res chain seq x y z
N CYS A 1 -22.37 -18.48 7.34
CA CYS A 1 -22.31 -17.46 6.26
C CYS A 1 -20.93 -17.49 5.63
N VAL A 2 -20.85 -17.49 4.30
CA VAL A 2 -19.59 -17.50 3.55
C VAL A 2 -19.38 -16.11 2.95
N PHE A 3 -18.15 -15.59 3.01
CA PHE A 3 -17.80 -14.28 2.47
C PHE A 3 -16.40 -14.35 1.82
N LEU A 4 -16.24 -13.63 0.72
CA LEU A 4 -14.96 -13.52 0.01
C LEU A 4 -14.19 -12.33 0.58
N VAL A 5 -12.94 -12.52 0.99
CA VAL A 5 -12.07 -11.42 1.43
C VAL A 5 -11.07 -11.17 0.32
N GLY A 6 -11.04 -9.95 -0.20
CA GLY A 6 -10.17 -9.59 -1.32
C GLY A 6 -10.17 -8.10 -1.58
N ASP A 7 -9.25 -7.65 -2.44
CA ASP A 7 -9.31 -6.28 -2.95
C ASP A 7 -10.57 -6.06 -3.80
N SER A 8 -10.88 -4.79 -4.04
CA SER A 8 -12.00 -4.40 -4.89
C SER A 8 -11.68 -4.55 -6.39
N CYS A 9 -10.70 -5.38 -6.78
CA CYS A 9 -10.38 -5.62 -8.19
C CYS A 9 -11.59 -6.22 -8.93
N SER A 10 -11.72 -5.89 -10.21
CA SER A 10 -12.81 -6.34 -11.07
C SER A 10 -12.95 -7.87 -11.11
N VAL A 11 -11.83 -8.60 -10.99
CA VAL A 11 -11.79 -10.06 -10.93
C VAL A 11 -12.42 -10.59 -9.64
N ASN A 12 -12.06 -10.01 -8.48
CA ASN A 12 -12.59 -10.40 -7.18
C ASN A 12 -14.07 -10.02 -7.03
N GLN A 13 -14.47 -8.87 -7.57
CA GLN A 13 -15.88 -8.50 -7.67
C GLN A 13 -16.67 -9.46 -8.57
N ARG A 14 -16.10 -9.84 -9.72
CA ARG A 14 -16.75 -10.79 -10.63
C ARG A 14 -16.86 -12.17 -10.00
N LEU A 15 -15.82 -12.63 -9.30
CA LEU A 15 -15.84 -13.89 -8.57
C LEU A 15 -16.93 -13.86 -7.49
N ALA A 16 -16.96 -12.85 -6.62
CA ALA A 16 -17.98 -12.69 -5.59
C ALA A 16 -19.41 -12.74 -6.15
N ARG A 17 -19.65 -12.11 -7.30
CA ARG A 17 -20.94 -12.19 -8.01
C ARG A 17 -21.25 -13.58 -8.55
N LEU A 18 -20.25 -14.29 -9.10
CA LEU A 18 -20.42 -15.64 -9.64
C LEU A 18 -20.72 -16.68 -8.56
N ILE A 19 -20.16 -16.51 -7.36
CA ILE A 19 -20.40 -17.42 -6.23
C ILE A 19 -21.44 -16.87 -5.23
N GLU A 20 -22.11 -15.76 -5.56
CA GLU A 20 -23.17 -15.12 -4.77
C GLU A 20 -22.83 -14.86 -3.28
N VAL A 21 -21.56 -14.55 -2.98
CA VAL A 21 -21.12 -14.22 -1.61
C VAL A 21 -20.73 -12.74 -1.49
N PRO A 22 -20.90 -12.11 -0.32
CA PRO A 22 -20.44 -10.75 -0.10
C PRO A 22 -18.90 -10.67 -0.18
N LEU A 23 -18.40 -9.66 -0.90
CA LEU A 23 -16.99 -9.29 -0.93
C LEU A 23 -16.68 -8.30 0.19
N VAL A 24 -15.88 -8.75 1.15
CA VAL A 24 -15.30 -7.88 2.19
C VAL A 24 -14.05 -7.26 1.60
N GLY A 25 -14.09 -5.93 1.42
CA GLY A 25 -12.96 -5.18 0.85
C GLY A 25 -11.67 -5.38 1.66
N CYS A 26 -10.53 -5.25 0.98
CA CYS A 26 -9.23 -5.55 1.56
C CYS A 26 -8.89 -4.63 2.73
N SER A 27 -8.49 -5.22 3.86
CA SER A 27 -8.03 -4.48 5.03
C SER A 27 -6.82 -3.61 4.72
N SER A 28 -5.94 -4.02 3.79
CA SER A 28 -4.79 -3.20 3.37
C SER A 28 -5.23 -1.93 2.66
N HIS A 29 -6.28 -1.99 1.83
CA HIS A 29 -6.83 -0.81 1.14
C HIS A 29 -7.47 0.17 2.13
N ARG A 30 -8.22 -0.35 3.11
CA ARG A 30 -8.77 0.49 4.20
C ARG A 30 -7.67 1.12 5.05
N LEU A 31 -6.63 0.35 5.38
CA LEU A 31 -5.47 0.84 6.11
C LEU A 31 -4.75 1.92 5.31
N ASN A 32 -4.57 1.72 4.00
CA ASN A 32 -3.97 2.72 3.13
C ASN A 32 -4.76 4.03 3.14
N LEU A 33 -6.08 3.97 2.96
CA LEU A 33 -6.92 5.17 3.04
C LEU A 33 -6.81 5.89 4.38
N ALA A 34 -6.81 5.15 5.50
CA ALA A 34 -6.66 5.72 6.83
C ALA A 34 -5.28 6.38 7.02
N VAL A 35 -4.22 5.72 6.55
CA VAL A 35 -2.84 6.24 6.60
C VAL A 35 -2.69 7.48 5.72
N ARG A 36 -3.24 7.49 4.51
CA ARG A 36 -3.28 8.69 3.65
C ARG A 36 -4.01 9.85 4.32
N GLY A 37 -5.14 9.59 4.97
CA GLY A 37 -5.87 10.63 5.71
C GLY A 37 -5.08 11.18 6.91
N LEU A 38 -4.39 10.31 7.66
CA LEU A 38 -3.54 10.72 8.78
C LEU A 38 -2.34 11.54 8.32
N LEU A 39 -1.78 11.20 7.17
CA LEU A 39 -0.56 11.80 6.63
C LEU A 39 -0.82 12.98 5.68
N ALA A 40 -2.08 13.35 5.43
CA ALA A 40 -2.44 14.42 4.52
C ALA A 40 -1.85 15.78 4.93
N GLU A 41 -1.64 16.01 6.23
CA GLU A 41 -0.99 17.23 6.74
C GLU A 41 0.53 17.26 6.46
N TYR A 42 1.14 16.10 6.19
CA TYR A 42 2.58 15.94 5.99
C TYR A 42 2.95 15.68 4.53
N GLU A 43 2.09 16.01 3.55
CA GLU A 43 2.35 15.67 2.14
C GLU A 43 3.67 16.25 1.62
N ASP A 44 4.04 17.47 2.04
CA ASP A 44 5.27 18.11 1.61
C ASP A 44 6.53 17.41 2.17
N GLU A 45 6.51 17.00 3.44
CA GLU A 45 7.58 16.22 4.03
C GLU A 45 7.66 14.81 3.41
N LEU A 46 6.51 14.22 3.09
CA LEU A 46 6.45 12.93 2.42
C LEU A 46 7.04 12.98 1.01
N ASP A 47 6.82 14.06 0.26
CA ASP A 47 7.43 14.22 -1.06
C ASP A 47 8.95 14.34 -0.95
N GLN A 48 9.46 15.10 0.02
CA GLN A 48 10.90 15.19 0.27
C GLN A 48 11.51 13.84 0.65
N VAL A 49 10.84 13.08 1.53
CA VAL A 49 11.25 11.71 1.87
C VAL A 49 11.25 10.84 0.62
N GLN A 50 10.19 10.89 -0.20
CA GLN A 50 10.09 10.14 -1.46
C GLN A 50 11.23 10.47 -2.43
N GLN A 51 11.57 11.73 -2.61
CA GLN A 51 12.69 12.15 -3.46
C GLN A 51 14.04 11.63 -2.94
N MET A 52 14.27 11.69 -1.62
CA MET A 52 15.47 11.10 -1.02
C MET A 52 15.53 9.59 -1.25
N MET A 53 14.39 8.91 -1.15
CA MET A 53 14.28 7.46 -1.31
C MET A 53 14.57 7.01 -2.73
N VAL A 54 14.04 7.73 -3.73
CA VAL A 54 14.34 7.48 -5.15
C VAL A 54 15.83 7.68 -5.44
N LYS A 55 16.45 8.72 -4.87
CA LYS A 55 17.89 8.98 -4.99
C LYS A 55 18.72 7.85 -4.35
N LEU A 56 18.39 7.45 -3.12
CA LEU A 56 19.09 6.36 -2.42
C LEU A 56 18.91 5.00 -3.09
N ARG A 57 17.72 4.73 -3.66
CA ARG A 57 17.46 3.54 -4.48
C ARG A 57 18.36 3.51 -5.72
N THR A 58 18.59 4.66 -6.34
CA THR A 58 19.44 4.78 -7.54
C THR A 58 20.93 4.61 -7.21
N LEU A 59 21.37 5.04 -6.02
CA LEU A 59 22.76 4.97 -5.54
C LEU A 59 23.16 3.58 -4.96
N ASN A 60 22.43 2.52 -5.29
CA ASN A 60 22.33 1.28 -4.53
C ASN A 60 23.66 0.63 -4.07
N GLN A 61 23.82 0.51 -2.75
CA GLN A 61 24.62 -0.51 -2.06
C GLN A 61 23.66 -1.39 -1.23
N ALA A 62 23.01 -2.34 -1.90
CA ALA A 62 21.83 -3.09 -1.42
C ALA A 62 21.98 -3.75 -0.05
N ALA A 63 23.20 -4.05 0.37
CA ALA A 63 23.50 -4.63 1.68
C ALA A 63 23.29 -3.64 2.85
N LYS A 64 23.59 -2.35 2.66
CA LYS A 64 23.46 -1.33 3.72
C LYS A 64 22.03 -0.86 3.94
N LEU A 65 21.20 -0.89 2.89
CA LEU A 65 19.81 -0.47 2.97
C LEU A 65 18.84 -1.56 3.45
N ARG A 66 19.28 -2.81 3.66
CA ARG A 66 18.40 -3.95 4.01
C ARG A 66 17.49 -3.70 5.22
N TYR A 67 17.97 -2.97 6.23
CA TYR A 67 17.18 -2.66 7.43
C TYR A 67 16.24 -1.46 7.24
N VAL A 68 16.64 -0.50 6.39
CA VAL A 68 15.86 0.71 6.11
C VAL A 68 14.76 0.39 5.08
N MET A 69 15.06 -0.49 4.11
CA MET A 69 14.17 -0.92 3.03
C MET A 69 12.86 -1.52 3.55
N PHE A 70 12.86 -2.22 4.69
CA PHE A 70 11.64 -2.81 5.22
C PHE A 70 10.63 -1.75 5.69
N CYS A 71 11.10 -0.65 6.29
CA CYS A 71 10.26 0.49 6.65
C CYS A 71 9.86 1.31 5.41
N VAL A 72 10.78 1.40 4.44
CA VAL A 72 10.70 2.21 3.23
C VAL A 72 9.77 1.65 2.16
N VAL A 73 9.79 0.34 1.93
CA VAL A 73 8.90 -0.33 0.97
C VAL A 73 7.46 -0.26 1.47
N ILE A 74 7.22 -0.37 2.78
CA ILE A 74 5.88 -0.22 3.35
C ILE A 74 5.32 1.18 3.07
N PHE A 75 6.13 2.23 3.19
CA PHE A 75 5.68 3.60 2.89
C PHE A 75 5.36 3.80 1.39
N VAL A 76 6.20 3.31 0.49
CA VAL A 76 5.98 3.46 -0.97
C VAL A 76 4.83 2.59 -1.48
N TYR A 77 4.66 1.37 -0.95
CA TYR A 77 3.58 0.44 -1.34
C TYR A 77 2.22 0.79 -0.70
N ILE A 78 2.22 1.61 0.34
CA ILE A 78 1.00 2.19 0.90
C ILE A 78 0.67 3.48 0.14
N ILE A 79 1.63 4.35 -0.17
CA ILE A 79 1.32 5.57 -0.93
C ILE A 79 0.88 5.29 -2.38
N TYR A 80 1.27 4.19 -3.03
CA TYR A 80 0.78 3.80 -4.37
C TYR A 80 -0.37 2.80 -4.34
#